data_AF-A0A031LU38-F1
#
_entry.id   AF-A0A031LU38-F1
#
_cell.length_a   1.000
_cell.length_b   1.000
_cell.length_c   1.000
_cell.angle_alpha   90.00
_cell.angle_beta   90.00
_cell.angle_gamma   90.00
#
_symmetry.space_group_name_H-M   'P 1'
#
loop_
_entity.id
_entity.type
_entity.pdbx_description
1 polymer ?
#
loop_
_entity_poly.entity_id
_entity_poly.type
_entity_poly.pdbx_seq_one_letter_code
_entity_poly.pdbx_strand_id
1 'polypeptide(L)'
;MAKVESIKVKDETKMKLIKIAGELEKQYGRRFSIDEVINYLIDKSTLKPELLDSLFGSLKGVDLYNELLKERRLDEERSKRKFGY
;
A
#
# COMPACT_ATOMS: atom_id res chain seq x y z
N MET A 1 3.72 7.17 28.29
CA MET A 1 3.73 5.96 27.42
C MET A 1 2.36 5.83 26.79
N ALA A 2 2.28 5.50 25.50
CA ALA A 2 1.00 5.17 24.86
C ALA A 2 0.42 3.89 25.48
N LYS A 3 -0.90 3.80 25.58
CA LYS A 3 -1.59 2.60 26.06
C LYS A 3 -1.36 1.48 25.03
N VAL A 4 -0.83 0.34 25.48
CA VAL A 4 -0.63 -0.85 24.63
C VAL A 4 -1.77 -1.82 24.89
N GLU A 5 -2.38 -2.33 23.82
CA GLU A 5 -3.45 -3.32 23.85
C GLU A 5 -3.05 -4.55 23.04
N SER A 6 -3.63 -5.71 23.35
CA SER A 6 -3.30 -6.97 22.68
C SER A 6 -4.41 -7.43 21.73
N ILE A 7 -4.04 -7.80 20.50
CA ILE A 7 -4.94 -8.43 19.53
C ILE A 7 -4.54 -9.89 19.36
N LYS A 8 -5.48 -10.82 19.57
CA LYS A 8 -5.25 -12.24 19.29
C LYS A 8 -5.44 -12.49 17.80
N VAL A 9 -4.44 -13.11 17.18
CA VAL A 9 -4.46 -13.48 15.76
C VAL A 9 -4.06 -14.94 15.60
N LYS A 10 -4.48 -15.57 14.50
CA LYS A 10 -3.99 -16.90 14.12
C LYS A 10 -2.49 -16.83 13.76
N ASP A 11 -1.78 -17.93 13.95
CA ASP A 11 -0.35 -18.03 13.62
C ASP A 11 -0.07 -17.69 12.15
N GLU A 12 -0.92 -18.15 11.24
CA GLU A 12 -0.84 -17.82 9.82
C GLU A 12 -0.89 -16.30 9.56
N THR A 13 -1.76 -15.58 10.27
CA THR A 13 -1.88 -14.12 10.15
C THR A 13 -0.63 -13.44 10.69
N LYS A 14 -0.09 -13.92 11.82
CA LYS A 14 1.17 -13.41 12.37
C LYS A 14 2.32 -13.58 11.38
N MET A 15 2.42 -14.74 10.73
CA MET A 15 3.44 -14.99 9.71
C MET A 15 3.32 -14.05 8.49
N LYS A 16 2.08 -13.76 8.06
CA LYS A 16 1.83 -12.77 6.99
C LYS A 16 2.30 -11.38 7.39
N LEU A 17 1.99 -10.92 8.62
CA LEU A 17 2.43 -9.62 9.12
C LEU A 17 3.95 -9.50 9.17
N ILE A 18 4.65 -10.55 9.61
CA ILE A 18 6.13 -10.59 9.63
C ILE A 18 6.69 -10.50 8.21
N LYS A 19 6.09 -11.22 7.25
CA LYS A 19 6.53 -11.15 5.84
C LYS A 19 6.39 -9.74 5.29
N ILE A 20 5.25 -9.09 5.54
CA ILE A 20 5.01 -7.70 5.11
C ILE A 20 6.00 -6.74 5.78
N ALA A 21 6.31 -6.95 7.06
CA ALA A 21 7.35 -6.19 7.76
C ALA A 21 8.67 -6.28 6.99
N GLY A 22 9.15 -7.49 6.68
CA GLY A 22 10.41 -7.67 5.94
C GLY A 22 10.42 -7.04 4.55
N GLU A 23 9.27 -7.04 3.84
CA GLU A 23 9.13 -6.33 2.56
C GLU A 23 9.26 -4.81 2.74
N LEU A 24 8.63 -4.23 3.77
CA LEU A 24 8.76 -2.81 4.11
C LEU A 24 10.18 -2.46 4.56
N GLU A 25 10.82 -3.30 5.37
CA GLU A 25 12.19 -3.08 5.82
C GLU A 25 13.16 -3.05 4.64
N LYS A 26 12.99 -3.96 3.66
CA LYS A 26 13.76 -3.95 2.41
C LYS A 26 13.52 -2.68 1.59
N GLN A 27 12.28 -2.19 1.55
CA GLN A 27 11.91 -1.02 0.76
C GLN A 27 12.42 0.30 1.37
N TYR A 28 12.30 0.47 2.68
CA TYR A 28 12.55 1.74 3.38
C TYR A 28 13.88 1.76 4.15
N GLY A 29 14.61 0.65 4.21
CA GLY A 29 15.95 0.58 4.82
C GLY A 29 15.98 0.75 6.34
N ARG A 30 14.83 0.60 7.02
CA ARG A 30 14.70 0.67 8.48
C ARG A 30 13.87 -0.48 9.00
N ARG A 31 13.98 -0.79 10.29
CA ARG A 31 13.10 -1.79 10.93
C ARG A 31 11.66 -1.30 11.05
N PHE A 32 10.72 -2.23 10.97
CA PHE A 32 9.28 -1.98 11.15
C PHE A 32 8.72 -2.80 12.31
N SER A 33 7.98 -2.14 13.19
CA SER A 33 7.20 -2.82 14.24
C SER A 33 5.90 -3.41 13.67
N ILE A 34 5.32 -4.38 14.38
CA ILE A 34 4.03 -4.95 13.98
C ILE A 34 2.91 -3.88 13.99
N ASP A 35 2.97 -2.92 14.91
CA ASP A 35 2.01 -1.81 14.95
C ASP A 35 2.14 -0.91 13.72
N GLU A 36 3.38 -0.63 13.28
CA GLU A 36 3.62 0.14 12.05
C GLU A 36 3.10 -0.59 10.81
N VAL A 37 3.28 -1.92 10.76
CA VAL A 37 2.75 -2.76 9.67
C VAL A 37 1.23 -2.74 9.65
N ILE A 38 0.59 -2.89 10.81
CA ILE A 38 -0.87 -2.85 10.94
C ILE A 38 -1.41 -1.50 10.48
N ASN A 39 -0.82 -0.39 10.95
CA ASN A 39 -1.22 0.95 10.54
C ASN A 39 -1.00 1.18 9.04
N TYR A 40 0.13 0.74 8.48
CA TYR A 40 0.38 0.80 7.05
C TYR A 40 -0.69 0.05 6.24
N LEU A 41 -1.13 -1.12 6.70
CA LEU A 41 -2.20 -1.88 6.04
C LEU A 41 -3.56 -1.18 6.15
N ILE A 42 -3.87 -0.59 7.31
CA ILE A 42 -5.09 0.19 7.51
C ILE A 42 -5.09 1.40 6.57
N ASP A 43 -4.00 2.16 6.54
CA ASP A 43 -3.83 3.34 5.69
C ASP A 43 -3.91 2.99 4.20
N LYS A 44 -3.34 1.85 3.80
CA LYS A 44 -3.41 1.36 2.42
C LYS A 44 -4.80 0.85 2.05
N SER A 45 -5.51 0.24 2.99
CA SER A 45 -6.88 -0.26 2.79
C SER A 45 -7.91 0.87 2.74
N THR A 46 -7.60 2.00 3.40
CA THR A 46 -8.41 3.22 3.40
C THR A 46 -8.08 4.13 2.22
N LEU A 47 -7.64 3.57 1.08
CA LEU A 47 -7.47 4.25 -0.21
C LEU A 47 -8.60 5.26 -0.42
N LYS A 48 -8.36 6.53 -0.05
CA LYS A 48 -9.38 7.59 -0.08
C LYS A 48 -9.46 8.05 -1.51
N PRO A 49 -10.52 7.73 -2.27
CA PRO A 49 -10.68 8.22 -3.63
C PRO A 49 -10.65 9.76 -3.64
N GLU A 50 -11.18 10.34 -2.56
CA GLU A 50 -11.21 11.77 -2.24
C GLU A 50 -9.82 12.43 -2.19
N LEU A 51 -8.75 11.72 -1.79
CA LEU A 51 -7.40 12.29 -1.79
C LEU A 51 -6.88 12.46 -3.22
N LEU A 52 -7.21 11.52 -4.11
CA LEU A 52 -6.95 11.66 -5.53
C LEU A 52 -7.80 12.79 -6.12
N ASP A 53 -9.10 12.85 -5.80
CA ASP A 53 -9.97 13.94 -6.22
C ASP A 53 -9.52 15.31 -5.69
N SER A 54 -8.88 15.37 -4.51
CA SER A 54 -8.31 16.62 -3.96
C SER A 54 -7.01 17.03 -4.66
N LEU A 55 -6.18 16.07 -5.06
CA LEU A 55 -4.94 16.31 -5.81
C LEU A 55 -5.23 16.71 -7.26
N PHE A 56 -6.28 16.13 -7.85
CA PHE A 56 -6.67 16.35 -9.24
C PHE A 56 -7.90 17.25 -9.40
N GLY A 57 -8.46 17.80 -8.31
CA GLY A 57 -9.72 18.56 -8.31
C GLY A 57 -9.70 19.87 -9.11
N SER A 58 -8.51 20.35 -9.50
CA SER A 58 -8.35 21.47 -10.45
C SER A 58 -8.34 21.02 -11.92
N LEU A 59 -8.04 19.75 -12.20
CA LEU A 59 -8.00 19.18 -13.54
C LEU A 59 -9.37 18.60 -13.86
N LYS A 60 -10.26 19.48 -14.31
CA LYS A 60 -11.56 19.12 -14.91
C LYS A 60 -11.34 18.15 -16.08
N GLY A 61 -11.49 16.87 -15.82
CA GLY A 61 -11.53 15.84 -16.84
C GLY A 61 -11.98 14.54 -16.18
N VAL A 62 -13.26 14.20 -16.35
CA VAL A 62 -13.93 13.02 -15.77
C VAL A 62 -13.30 11.69 -16.25
N ASP A 63 -12.26 11.74 -17.08
CA ASP A 63 -11.57 10.57 -17.64
C ASP A 63 -10.10 10.42 -17.18
N LEU A 64 -9.51 11.42 -16.53
CA LEU A 64 -8.09 11.41 -16.16
C LEU A 64 -7.76 10.30 -15.15
N TYR A 65 -8.67 10.01 -14.23
CA TYR A 65 -8.52 8.94 -13.24
C TYR A 65 -8.43 7.55 -13.89
N ASN A 66 -9.34 7.26 -14.82
CA ASN A 66 -9.36 5.99 -15.53
C ASN A 66 -8.14 5.85 -16.44
N GLU A 67 -7.71 6.95 -17.05
CA GLU A 67 -6.54 7.02 -17.91
C GLU A 67 -5.25 6.77 -17.13
N LEU A 68 -5.09 7.39 -15.95
CA LEU A 68 -3.95 7.14 -15.04
C LEU A 68 -3.91 5.69 -14.54
N LEU A 69 -5.05 5.12 -14.16
CA LEU A 69 -5.15 3.72 -13.76
C LEU A 69 -4.81 2.76 -14.90
N LYS A 70 -5.22 3.09 -16.13
CA LYS A 70 -4.94 2.32 -17.33
C LYS A 70 -3.45 2.36 -17.67
N GLU A 71 -2.83 3.54 -17.66
CA GLU A 71 -1.39 3.69 -17.87
C GLU A 71 -0.58 2.93 -16.81
N ARG A 72 -0.98 3.00 -15.53
CA ARG A 72 -0.30 2.25 -14.46
C ARG A 72 -0.31 0.74 -14.71
N ARG A 73 -1.44 0.19 -15.19
CA ARG A 73 -1.52 -1.23 -15.57
C ARG A 73 -0.62 -1.56 -16.76
N LEU A 74 -0.58 -0.69 -17.77
CA LEU A 74 0.28 -0.88 -18.95
C LEU A 74 1.77 -0.86 -18.57
N ASP A 75 2.17 0.00 -17.64
CA ASP A 75 3.55 0.06 -17.16
C ASP A 75 3.94 -1.15 -16.29
N GLU A 76 3.01 -1.66 -15.48
CA GLU A 76 3.20 -2.92 -14.77
C GLU A 76 3.35 -4.10 -15.75
N GLU A 77 2.56 -4.15 -16.83
CA GLU A 77 2.68 -5.17 -17.88
C GLU A 77 3.96 -5.04 -18.71
N ARG A 78 4.40 -3.81 -19.03
CA ARG A 78 5.69 -3.55 -19.69
C ARG A 78 6.85 -3.99 -18.80
N SER A 79 6.77 -3.68 -17.50
CA SER A 79 7.78 -4.09 -16.52
C SER A 79 7.86 -5.61 -16.39
N LYS A 80 6.72 -6.31 -16.33
CA LYS A 80 6.67 -7.78 -16.35
C LYS A 80 7.29 -8.35 -17.63
N ARG A 81 7.01 -7.77 -18.79
CA ARG A 81 7.62 -8.20 -20.07
C ARG A 81 9.12 -7.94 -20.15
N LYS A 82 9.60 -6.82 -19.60
CA LYS A 82 11.00 -6.40 -19.68
C LYS A 82 11.88 -7.07 -18.63
N PHE A 83 11.34 -7.40 -17.46
CA PHE A 83 12.08 -7.93 -16.32
C PHE A 83 11.64 -9.34 -15.89
N GLY A 84 10.65 -9.96 -16.54
CA GLY A 84 10.36 -11.38 -16.46
C GLY A 84 10.14 -11.93 -15.04
N TYR A 85 9.26 -11.32 -14.26
CA TYR A 85 8.74 -11.89 -13.01
C TYR A 85 7.34 -12.48 -13.20
#